data_AF-A0AAV6NGL1-F1
#
_entry.id   AF-A0AAV6NGL1-F1
#
_cell.length_a   1.000
_cell.length_b   1.000
_cell.length_c   1.000
_cell.angle_alpha   90.00
_cell.angle_beta   90.00
_cell.angle_gamma   90.00
#
_symmetry.space_group_name_H-M   'P 1'
#
loop_
_entity.id
_entity.type
_entity.pdbx_description
1 polymer ?
#
loop_
_entity_poly.entity_id
_entity_poly.type
_entity_poly.pdbx_seq_one_letter_code
_entity_poly.pdbx_strand_id
1 'polypeptide(L)'
;MSERAEECAIGGDILEEIISHVPLVDLVSANSVASSWRSAISTSLLRLNTVKPWLMLHSQSTRSPSAVTTLAYDPRSHLWMEVQQTPPPPLLLLLLNPLLLSS
;
A
#
# COMPACT_ATOMS: atom_id res chain seq x y z
N MET A 1 -23.54 1.52 -40.05
CA MET A 1 -22.77 0.31 -39.69
C MET A 1 -21.43 0.78 -39.15
N SER A 2 -21.29 0.83 -37.83
CA SER A 2 -20.01 1.12 -37.16
C SER A 2 -19.79 0.03 -36.12
N GLU A 3 -19.42 -1.16 -36.59
CA GLU A 3 -18.71 -2.14 -35.79
C GLU A 3 -17.31 -1.58 -35.53
N ARG A 4 -17.16 -0.80 -34.46
CA ARG A 4 -15.85 -0.43 -33.93
C ARG A 4 -15.89 -0.56 -32.42
N ALA A 5 -15.24 -1.62 -31.96
CA ALA A 5 -14.88 -1.91 -30.59
C ALA A 5 -16.06 -2.04 -29.61
N GLU A 6 -16.72 -3.20 -29.62
CA GLU A 6 -16.86 -3.91 -28.34
C GLU A 6 -15.43 -4.26 -27.89
N GLU A 7 -14.69 -3.27 -27.38
CA GLU A 7 -13.63 -3.57 -26.43
C GLU A 7 -14.31 -4.39 -25.34
N CYS A 8 -13.89 -5.64 -25.17
CA CYS A 8 -14.48 -6.59 -24.25
C CYS A 8 -14.40 -6.02 -22.84
N ALA A 9 -15.39 -5.23 -22.46
CA ALA A 9 -15.46 -4.58 -21.18
C ALA A 9 -15.60 -5.72 -20.16
N ILE A 10 -14.59 -5.86 -19.32
CA ILE A 10 -14.60 -6.87 -18.25
C ILE A 10 -15.83 -6.60 -17.40
N GLY A 11 -16.69 -7.61 -17.23
CA GLY A 11 -17.85 -7.54 -16.36
C GLY A 11 -17.46 -7.10 -14.95
N GLY A 12 -18.30 -6.30 -14.29
CA GLY A 12 -17.97 -5.74 -12.97
C GLY A 12 -17.73 -6.81 -11.90
N ASP A 13 -18.47 -7.91 -11.98
CA ASP A 13 -18.32 -9.11 -11.15
C ASP A 13 -16.96 -9.80 -11.37
N ILE A 14 -16.56 -9.97 -12.64
CA ILE A 14 -15.26 -10.54 -13.00
C ILE A 14 -14.13 -9.63 -12.53
N LEU A 15 -14.27 -8.31 -12.72
CA LEU A 15 -13.29 -7.32 -12.27
C LEU A 15 -13.12 -7.35 -10.75
N GLU A 16 -14.23 -7.43 -10.01
CA GLU A 16 -14.22 -7.53 -8.54
C GLU A 16 -13.52 -8.81 -8.06
N GLU A 17 -13.76 -9.93 -8.73
CA GLU A 17 -13.09 -11.21 -8.45
C GLU A 17 -11.58 -11.08 -8.69
N ILE A 18 -11.15 -10.55 -9.85
CA ILE A 18 -9.73 -10.30 -10.14
C ILE A 18 -9.10 -9.45 -9.04
N ILE A 19 -9.72 -8.33 -8.67
CA ILE A 19 -9.20 -7.42 -7.64
C ILE A 19 -9.13 -8.10 -6.25
N SER A 20 -10.00 -9.08 -5.97
CA SER A 20 -9.97 -9.84 -4.72
C SER A 20 -8.74 -10.74 -4.56
N HIS A 21 -7.98 -10.96 -5.63
CA HIS A 21 -6.71 -11.71 -5.61
C HIS A 21 -5.47 -10.80 -5.74
N VAL A 22 -5.66 -9.49 -5.92
CA VAL A 22 -4.55 -8.53 -6.06
C VAL A 22 -4.06 -8.06 -4.68
N PRO A 23 -2.74 -7.95 -4.44
CA PRO A 23 -2.17 -7.39 -3.22
C PRO A 23 -2.71 -5.98 -2.94
N LEU A 24 -2.96 -5.67 -1.66
CA LEU A 24 -3.56 -4.39 -1.27
C LEU A 24 -2.72 -3.18 -1.70
N VAL A 25 -1.39 -3.34 -1.77
CA VAL A 25 -0.48 -2.25 -2.19
C VAL A 25 -0.67 -1.86 -3.64
N ASP A 26 -1.02 -2.80 -4.51
CA ASP A 26 -1.17 -2.57 -5.94
C ASP A 26 -2.52 -1.92 -6.25
N LEU A 27 -3.49 -2.04 -5.32
CA LEU A 27 -4.81 -1.42 -5.45
C LEU A 27 -4.77 0.11 -5.42
N VAL A 28 -3.74 0.70 -4.78
CA VAL A 28 -3.59 2.16 -4.73
C VAL A 28 -3.42 2.74 -6.13
N SER A 29 -2.56 2.13 -6.94
CA SER A 29 -2.33 2.53 -8.33
C SER A 29 -3.54 2.20 -9.21
N ALA A 30 -4.20 1.06 -8.96
CA ALA A 30 -5.39 0.66 -9.71
C ALA A 30 -6.61 1.58 -9.48
N ASN A 31 -6.70 2.24 -8.33
CA ASN A 31 -7.81 3.12 -7.96
C ASN A 31 -7.92 4.41 -8.82
N SER A 32 -6.85 4.79 -9.52
CA SER A 32 -6.82 5.96 -10.40
C SER A 32 -7.11 5.63 -11.87
N VAL A 33 -7.20 4.35 -12.24
CA VAL A 33 -7.34 3.91 -13.64
C VAL A 33 -8.69 4.30 -14.24
N ALA A 34 -9.80 3.95 -13.56
CA ALA A 34 -11.16 4.24 -14.02
C ALA A 34 -12.17 4.13 -12.86
N SER A 35 -13.38 4.64 -13.08
CA SER A 35 -14.48 4.55 -12.10
C SER A 35 -14.89 3.09 -11.83
N SER A 36 -14.92 2.24 -12.86
CA SER A 36 -15.22 0.81 -12.71
C SER A 36 -14.23 0.08 -11.80
N TRP A 37 -12.93 0.38 -11.94
CA TRP A 37 -11.87 -0.15 -11.08
C TRP A 37 -12.05 0.32 -9.63
N ARG A 38 -12.28 1.61 -9.41
CA ARG A 38 -12.53 2.16 -8.07
C ARG A 38 -13.74 1.50 -7.39
N SER A 39 -14.84 1.32 -8.13
CA SER A 39 -16.03 0.63 -7.63
C SER A 39 -15.73 -0.81 -7.26
N ALA A 40 -15.08 -1.56 -8.16
CA ALA A 40 -14.73 -2.96 -7.92
C ALA A 40 -13.72 -3.15 -6.77
N ILE A 41 -12.78 -2.21 -6.59
CA ILE A 41 -11.89 -2.18 -5.42
C ILE A 41 -12.72 -1.99 -4.14
N SER A 42 -13.62 -1.02 -4.13
CA SER A 42 -14.43 -0.71 -2.95
C SER A 42 -15.30 -1.89 -2.53
N THR A 43 -15.96 -2.55 -3.48
CA THR A 43 -16.80 -3.73 -3.21
C THR A 43 -15.96 -4.92 -2.78
N SER A 44 -14.85 -5.19 -3.44
CA SER A 44 -13.92 -6.26 -3.06
C SER A 44 -13.40 -6.09 -1.62
N LEU A 45 -12.99 -4.87 -1.24
CA LEU A 45 -12.53 -4.54 0.12
C LEU A 45 -13.61 -4.78 1.19
N LEU A 46 -14.89 -4.51 0.89
CA LEU A 46 -15.99 -4.78 1.83
C LEU A 46 -16.21 -6.28 2.04
N ARG A 47 -16.00 -7.11 1.01
CA ARG A 47 -16.10 -8.58 1.11
C ARG A 47 -14.92 -9.20 1.84
N LEU A 48 -13.76 -8.53 1.84
CA LEU A 48 -12.50 -9.01 2.41
C LEU A 48 -12.44 -8.97 3.95
N ASN A 49 -13.57 -8.83 4.65
CA ASN A 49 -13.74 -8.64 6.10
C ASN A 49 -13.13 -9.73 7.03
N THR A 50 -12.29 -10.63 6.52
CA THR A 50 -11.32 -11.34 7.34
C THR A 50 -10.21 -10.40 7.79
N VAL A 51 -10.34 -9.89 9.02
CA VAL A 51 -9.32 -9.07 9.69
C VAL A 51 -8.07 -9.92 9.94
N LYS A 52 -7.20 -10.04 8.92
CA LYS A 52 -5.83 -10.48 9.12
C LYS A 52 -4.98 -9.22 9.30
N PRO A 53 -4.42 -8.98 10.50
CA PRO A 53 -3.60 -7.81 10.73
C PRO A 53 -2.33 -7.89 9.89
N TRP A 54 -1.87 -6.75 9.40
CA TRP A 54 -0.55 -6.63 8.80
C TRP A 54 0.50 -6.74 9.90
N LEU A 55 1.60 -7.43 9.63
CA LEU A 55 2.74 -7.49 10.54
C LEU A 55 3.78 -6.47 10.08
N MET A 56 4.25 -5.61 10.98
CA MET A 56 5.29 -4.62 10.69
C MET A 56 6.57 -4.95 11.44
N LEU A 57 7.67 -5.08 10.71
CA LEU A 57 9.02 -5.25 11.26
C LEU A 57 9.77 -3.92 11.14
N HIS A 58 10.22 -3.40 12.27
CA HIS A 58 11.08 -2.22 12.32
C HIS A 58 12.50 -2.66 12.67
N SER A 59 13.45 -2.36 11.79
CA SER A 59 14.87 -2.62 12.01
C SER A 59 15.63 -1.31 12.04
N GLN A 60 16.41 -1.11 13.10
CA GLN A 60 17.28 0.04 13.27
C GLN A 60 18.68 -0.47 13.61
N SER A 61 19.67 -0.04 12.84
CA SER A 61 21.07 -0.39 13.11
C SER A 61 21.59 0.40 14.31
N THR A 62 22.22 -0.29 15.26
CA THR A 62 22.92 0.37 16.38
C THR A 62 24.18 1.11 15.94
N ARG A 63 24.72 0.80 14.75
CA ARG A 63 25.89 1.47 14.16
C ARG A 63 25.54 2.69 13.32
N SER A 64 24.30 2.80 12.87
CA SER A 64 23.78 3.93 12.08
C SER A 64 22.32 4.16 12.47
N PRO A 65 22.05 5.03 13.47
CA PRO A 65 20.69 5.30 13.95
C PRO A 65 19.76 5.84 12.86
N SER A 66 20.34 6.43 11.81
CA SER A 66 19.63 6.98 10.64
C SER A 66 19.25 5.91 9.61
N ALA A 67 19.84 4.71 9.66
CA ALA A 67 19.45 3.59 8.82
C ALA A 67 18.32 2.81 9.50
N VAL A 68 17.08 3.21 9.18
CA VAL A 68 15.85 2.54 9.62
C VAL A 68 15.19 1.91 8.40
N THR A 69 14.89 0.62 8.49
CA THR A 69 14.10 -0.08 7.48
C THR A 69 12.84 -0.62 8.14
N THR A 70 11.69 -0.29 7.57
CA THR A 70 10.39 -0.86 7.95
C THR A 70 9.92 -1.80 6.86
N LEU A 71 9.58 -3.03 7.24
CA LEU A 71 8.93 -3.99 6.35
C LEU A 71 7.50 -4.23 6.83
N ALA A 72 6.57 -4.35 5.90
CA ALA A 72 5.19 -4.76 6.16
C ALA A 72 4.91 -6.09 5.45
N TYR A 73 4.40 -7.06 6.19
CA TYR A 73 3.90 -8.31 5.64
C TYR A 73 2.40 -8.17 5.37
N ASP A 74 2.02 -8.40 4.12
CA ASP A 74 0.62 -8.47 3.70
C ASP A 74 0.12 -9.93 3.80
N PRO A 75 -0.78 -10.23 4.75
CA PRO A 75 -1.29 -11.59 4.95
C PRO A 75 -2.19 -12.09 3.81
N ARG A 76 -2.51 -11.25 2.82
CA ARG A 76 -3.25 -11.66 1.61
C ARG A 76 -2.33 -12.13 0.51
N SER A 77 -1.28 -11.37 0.22
CA SER A 77 -0.31 -11.71 -0.83
C SER A 77 0.81 -12.62 -0.35
N HIS A 78 0.98 -12.79 0.96
CA HIS A 78 2.11 -13.50 1.56
C HIS A 78 3.48 -12.85 1.23
N LEU A 79 3.47 -11.55 0.92
CA LEU A 79 4.66 -10.80 0.56
C LEU A 79 5.10 -9.86 1.67
N TRP A 80 6.41 -9.69 1.78
CA TRP A 80 7.04 -8.62 2.56
C TRP A 80 7.36 -7.45 1.65
N MET A 81 7.03 -6.24 2.09
CA MET A 81 7.22 -5.01 1.32
C MET A 81 7.90 -3.96 2.19
N GLU A 82 8.85 -3.24 1.61
CA GLU A 82 9.49 -2.12 2.29
C GLU A 82 8.55 -0.92 2.32
N VAL A 83 8.25 -0.46 3.54
CA VAL A 83 7.49 0.76 3.76
C VAL A 83 8.49 1.90 3.69
N GLN A 84 8.41 2.67 2.62
CA GLN A 84 9.19 3.89 2.49
C GLN A 84 8.82 4.83 3.64
N GLN A 85 9.78 5.04 4.55
CA GLN A 85 9.62 6.03 5.59
C GLN A 85 9.83 7.39 4.97
N THR A 86 8.79 8.22 4.94
CA THR A 86 8.98 9.65 4.75
C THR A 86 9.82 10.13 5.93
N PRO A 87 11.00 10.74 5.73
CA PRO A 87 11.78 11.25 6.84
C PRO A 87 10.89 12.18 7.66
N PRO A 88 10.91 12.07 9.00
CA PRO A 88 10.10 12.95 9.84
C PRO A 88 10.47 14.40 9.50
N PRO A 89 9.50 15.33 9.47
CA PRO A 89 9.77 16.73 9.18
C PRO A 89 10.91 17.22 10.09
N PRO A 90 11.84 18.06 9.58
CA PRO A 90 13.12 18.38 10.23
C PRO A 90 13.01 18.80 11.71
N LEU A 91 11.88 19.39 12.09
CA LEU A 91 11.61 19.84 13.46
C LEU A 91 11.49 18.68 14.48
N LEU A 92 11.08 17.48 14.06
CA LEU A 92 11.00 16.31 14.95
C LEU A 92 12.38 15.71 15.25
N LEU A 93 13.37 15.87 14.36
CA LEU A 93 14.74 15.42 14.61
C LEU A 93 15.43 16.25 15.72
N LEU A 94 15.05 17.52 15.87
CA LEU A 94 15.55 18.39 16.95
C LEU A 94 15.00 18.01 18.33
N LEU A 95 13.76 17.51 18.40
CA LEU A 95 13.14 17.07 19.65
C LEU A 95 13.69 15.72 20.15
N LEU A 96 14.18 14.88 19.24
CA LEU A 96 14.74 13.57 19.56
C LEU A 96 16.27 13.59 19.80
N ASN A 97 16.93 14.74 19.61
CA ASN A 97 18.39 14.82 19.69
C ASN A 97 18.86 16.04 20.52
N PRO A 98 18.97 15.92 21.86
CA PRO A 98 19.34 17.04 22.73
C PRO A 98 20.80 17.51 22.58
N LEU A 99 21.63 16.80 21.79
CA LEU A 99 23.05 17.10 21.62
C LEU A 99 23.37 18.13 20.51
N LEU A 100 22.37 18.55 19.72
CA LEU A 100 22.57 19.51 18.62
C LEU A 100 22.42 20.99 19.03
N LEU A 101 22.03 21.29 20.27
CA LEU A 101 21.87 22.67 20.77
C LEU A 101 23.17 23.28 21.36
N SER A 102 24.32 22.64 21.17
CA SER A 102 25.59 23.01 21.82
C SER A 102 26.68 23.47 20.83
N SER A 103 26.35 24.32 19.86
CA SER A 103 27.34 25.01 19.03
C SER A 103 26.94 26.45 18.76
#